data_AF-A0A536B1I4-F1
#
_entry.id   AF-A0A536B1I4-F1
#
_cell.length_a   1.000
_cell.length_b   1.000
_cell.length_c   1.000
_cell.angle_alpha   90.00
_cell.angle_beta   90.00
_cell.angle_gamma   90.00
#
_symmetry.space_group_name_H-M   'P 1'
#
loop_
_entity.id
_entity.type
_entity.pdbx_description
1 polymer ?
#
loop_
_entity_poly.entity_id
_entity_poly.type
_entity_poly.pdbx_seq_one_letter_code
_entity_poly.pdbx_strand_id
1 'polypeptide(L)'
;MRNALTQRITRSRPRGWIAPVVAVMALGVALPASVVLGRVEPLSAQPAAAAMSPDTVAIVTGGGTVIVTEGTMNVVASFGLNARRPDGFTGGGIASGRVNYDEHANVASRHVNAPVALMQAAMSGSPTPNGTGGSAAMSADCTPPAECPSGFNSVIVYVEDNADSGATFDVFKIFFCTFGPFLPGPTFNGSTAPASCIGPEGNTLRTGNIQVRQTITGSSASVPTAARAPLRLP
;
A
#
# COMPACT_ATOMS: atom_id res chain seq x y z
N MET A 1 18.37 46.75 14.48
CA MET A 1 19.63 47.18 13.81
C MET A 1 20.75 46.29 14.34
N ARG A 2 21.19 45.31 13.55
CA ARG A 2 22.52 45.21 12.88
C ARG A 2 23.72 45.12 13.84
N ASN A 3 24.48 44.04 13.70
CA ASN A 3 25.97 43.94 13.74
C ASN A 3 26.33 42.47 13.40
N ALA A 4 26.58 42.07 12.14
CA ALA A 4 27.81 42.20 11.33
C ALA A 4 29.06 41.60 12.03
N LEU A 5 29.43 40.35 11.70
CA LEU A 5 30.51 39.95 10.78
C LEU A 5 31.90 40.49 11.17
N THR A 6 32.88 39.61 11.39
CA THR A 6 34.22 39.63 10.76
C THR A 6 35.00 38.33 11.05
N GLN A 7 35.83 37.98 10.08
CA GLN A 7 36.41 36.71 9.68
C GLN A 7 37.89 36.58 10.11
N ARG A 8 38.45 35.36 9.94
CA ARG A 8 39.83 35.07 9.48
C ARG A 8 40.87 34.73 10.57
N ILE A 9 41.30 33.47 10.63
CA ILE A 9 42.71 33.09 10.84
C ILE A 9 43.10 31.98 9.84
N THR A 10 44.34 32.09 9.40
CA THR A 10 44.93 31.65 8.13
C THR A 10 45.75 30.36 8.29
N ARG A 11 45.97 29.66 7.17
CA ARG A 11 46.73 28.42 6.95
C ARG A 11 48.21 28.45 7.40
N SER A 12 48.74 27.26 7.73
CA SER A 12 50.13 26.86 7.47
C SER A 12 50.29 25.31 7.39
N ARG A 13 50.90 24.82 6.30
CA ARG A 13 51.47 23.46 6.08
C ARG A 13 53.00 23.62 5.89
N PRO A 14 53.86 22.66 6.28
CA PRO A 14 54.45 21.66 5.33
C PRO A 14 54.70 20.26 5.99
N ARG A 15 54.59 19.08 5.36
CA ARG A 15 55.37 18.36 4.30
C ARG A 15 56.73 17.79 4.72
N GLY A 16 56.87 16.44 4.70
CA GLY A 16 58.13 15.65 4.70
C GLY A 16 57.91 14.25 5.32
N TRP A 17 57.72 13.17 4.54
CA TRP A 17 58.71 12.22 3.97
C TRP A 17 59.41 11.28 4.98
N ILE A 18 59.17 9.96 4.79
CA ILE A 18 60.11 8.79 4.79
C ILE A 18 59.41 7.53 5.37
N ALA A 19 59.39 6.47 4.56
CA ALA A 19 59.11 5.08 4.96
C ALA A 19 60.42 4.30 5.07
N PRO A 20 60.46 3.19 5.83
CA PRO A 20 60.90 1.95 5.16
C PRO A 20 60.12 0.68 5.54
N VAL A 21 59.86 -0.08 4.48
CA VAL A 21 59.74 -1.53 4.26
C VAL A 21 60.23 -2.47 5.38
N VAL A 22 59.39 -3.44 5.77
CA VAL A 22 59.81 -4.81 6.12
C VAL A 22 58.89 -5.81 5.43
N ALA A 23 59.50 -6.64 4.59
CA ALA A 23 58.89 -7.76 3.90
C ALA A 23 59.02 -9.02 4.77
N VAL A 24 57.93 -9.77 4.93
CA VAL A 24 57.97 -11.17 5.35
C VAL A 24 57.19 -11.97 4.32
N MET A 25 57.94 -12.67 3.46
CA MET A 25 57.42 -13.73 2.61
C MET A 25 57.13 -14.96 3.46
N ALA A 26 55.89 -15.42 3.46
CA ALA A 26 55.54 -16.79 3.80
C ALA A 26 54.79 -17.38 2.60
N LEU A 27 55.46 -18.29 1.89
CA LEU A 27 54.85 -19.14 0.86
C LEU A 27 53.84 -20.08 1.55
N GLY A 28 52.56 -19.83 1.33
CA GLY A 28 51.49 -20.80 1.54
C GLY A 28 50.82 -21.09 0.22
N VAL A 29 51.07 -22.27 -0.35
CA VAL A 29 50.37 -22.75 -1.55
C VAL A 29 48.97 -23.17 -1.12
N ALA A 30 47.99 -22.29 -1.27
CA ALA A 30 46.58 -22.63 -1.20
C ALA A 30 45.98 -22.40 -2.58
N LEU A 31 45.63 -23.49 -3.27
CA LEU A 31 44.82 -23.46 -4.47
C LEU A 31 43.58 -22.60 -4.20
N PRO A 32 43.24 -21.59 -5.02
CA PRO A 32 41.92 -21.02 -4.94
C PRO A 32 40.94 -22.11 -5.36
N ALA A 33 40.19 -22.63 -4.39
CA ALA A 33 38.90 -23.20 -4.70
C ALA A 33 38.15 -22.08 -5.44
N SER A 34 37.85 -22.32 -6.71
CA SER A 34 36.91 -21.52 -7.48
C SER A 34 35.56 -21.67 -6.80
N VAL A 35 35.33 -20.93 -5.72
CA VAL A 35 33.99 -20.64 -5.26
C VAL A 35 33.47 -19.70 -6.32
N VAL A 36 32.74 -20.26 -7.28
CA VAL A 36 31.77 -19.49 -8.04
C VAL A 36 30.87 -18.89 -6.97
N LEU A 37 31.18 -17.64 -6.59
CA LEU A 37 30.18 -16.71 -6.10
C LEU A 37 29.23 -16.57 -7.28
N GLY A 38 28.30 -17.53 -7.37
CA GLY A 38 27.10 -17.38 -8.14
C GLY A 38 26.51 -16.10 -7.60
N ARG A 39 26.72 -15.02 -8.34
CA ARG A 39 25.92 -13.83 -8.23
C ARG A 39 24.52 -14.37 -8.41
N VAL A 40 23.80 -14.55 -7.29
CA VAL A 40 22.35 -14.62 -7.32
C VAL A 40 22.01 -13.21 -7.78
N GLU A 41 21.95 -13.06 -9.09
CA GLU A 41 21.19 -12.01 -9.71
C GLU A 41 19.85 -12.11 -8.99
N PRO A 42 19.41 -11.09 -8.24
CA PRO A 42 18.02 -11.00 -7.94
C PRO A 42 17.40 -10.77 -9.31
N LEU A 43 17.11 -11.87 -10.02
CA LEU A 43 15.95 -11.91 -10.87
C LEU A 43 14.90 -11.25 -9.98
N SER A 44 14.40 -10.11 -10.42
CA SER A 44 13.26 -9.44 -9.85
C SER A 44 12.10 -10.43 -9.89
N ALA A 45 12.12 -11.37 -8.95
CA ALA A 45 10.97 -12.08 -8.48
C ALA A 45 10.20 -10.99 -7.77
N GLN A 46 9.47 -10.22 -8.57
CA GLN A 46 8.29 -9.55 -8.10
C GLN A 46 7.55 -10.64 -7.31
N PRO A 47 7.41 -10.50 -5.99
CA PRO A 47 6.75 -11.54 -5.21
C PRO A 47 5.43 -11.81 -5.92
N ALA A 48 5.19 -13.07 -6.27
CA ALA A 48 3.96 -13.45 -6.94
C ALA A 48 2.82 -12.79 -6.17
N ALA A 49 2.08 -11.91 -6.84
CA ALA A 49 1.00 -11.18 -6.18
C ALA A 49 0.12 -12.23 -5.52
N ALA A 50 0.01 -12.19 -4.20
CA ALA A 50 -0.84 -13.13 -3.49
C ALA A 50 -2.24 -13.04 -4.10
N ALA A 51 -2.84 -14.17 -4.45
CA ALA A 51 -4.20 -14.16 -4.96
C ALA A 51 -5.12 -13.59 -3.87
N MET A 52 -6.02 -12.68 -4.24
CA MET A 52 -6.99 -12.17 -3.28
C MET A 52 -7.87 -13.31 -2.79
N SER A 53 -8.00 -13.40 -1.47
CA SER A 53 -8.78 -14.45 -0.83
C SER A 53 -9.79 -13.85 0.15
N PRO A 54 -11.05 -14.31 0.12
CA PRO A 54 -12.01 -14.00 1.17
C PRO A 54 -11.61 -14.62 2.52
N ASP A 55 -10.66 -15.55 2.52
CA ASP A 55 -10.14 -16.21 3.72
C ASP A 55 -8.95 -15.48 4.35
N THR A 56 -8.42 -14.44 3.72
CA THR A 56 -7.42 -13.58 4.35
C THR A 56 -8.05 -12.66 5.40
N VAL A 57 -7.49 -12.64 6.62
CA VAL A 57 -7.92 -11.73 7.68
C VAL A 57 -7.19 -10.40 7.50
N ALA A 58 -7.95 -9.33 7.25
CA ALA A 58 -7.40 -8.02 6.93
C ALA A 58 -8.17 -6.89 7.62
N ILE A 59 -7.46 -5.78 7.82
CA ILE A 59 -7.99 -4.46 8.10
C ILE A 59 -7.54 -3.56 6.97
N VAL A 60 -8.50 -2.88 6.36
CA VAL A 60 -8.29 -1.91 5.30
C VAL A 60 -8.77 -0.56 5.80
N THR A 61 -7.87 0.40 5.94
CA THR A 61 -8.21 1.77 6.34
C THR A 61 -7.56 2.73 5.37
N GLY A 62 -8.24 3.83 5.06
CA GLY A 62 -7.65 4.84 4.19
C GLY A 62 -8.59 5.96 3.89
N GLY A 63 -8.06 6.95 3.19
CA GLY A 63 -8.82 8.09 2.72
C GLY A 63 -7.92 9.01 1.94
N GLY A 64 -8.53 9.79 1.06
CA GLY A 64 -7.75 10.60 0.15
C GLY A 64 -8.58 11.22 -0.94
N THR A 65 -7.88 11.64 -1.99
CA THR A 65 -8.49 12.12 -3.22
C THR A 65 -7.93 11.40 -4.42
N VAL A 66 -8.77 11.23 -5.43
CA VAL A 66 -8.41 10.68 -6.75
C VAL A 66 -8.91 11.63 -7.83
N ILE A 67 -8.35 11.48 -9.03
CA ILE A 67 -8.86 12.15 -10.23
C ILE A 67 -9.81 11.17 -10.93
N VAL A 68 -10.98 11.67 -11.29
CA VAL A 68 -11.99 10.93 -12.04
C VAL A 68 -12.19 11.63 -13.38
N THR A 69 -12.20 10.86 -14.46
CA THR A 69 -12.42 11.40 -15.80
C THR A 69 -13.88 11.20 -16.18
N GLU A 70 -14.63 12.29 -16.25
CA GLU A 70 -16.03 12.32 -16.68
C GLU A 70 -16.13 12.95 -18.06
N GLY A 71 -16.29 12.12 -19.09
CA GLY A 71 -16.34 12.58 -20.49
C GLY A 71 -15.04 13.28 -20.88
N THR A 72 -15.09 14.60 -21.05
CA THR A 72 -13.93 15.44 -21.40
C THR A 72 -13.34 16.21 -20.20
N MET A 73 -13.91 16.09 -19.01
CA MET A 73 -13.47 16.81 -17.82
C MET A 73 -12.80 15.87 -16.80
N ASN A 74 -11.82 16.39 -16.08
CA ASN A 74 -11.24 15.73 -14.91
C ASN A 74 -11.78 16.41 -13.66
N VAL A 75 -12.45 15.64 -12.82
CA VAL A 75 -12.98 16.08 -11.53
C VAL A 75 -12.21 15.41 -10.40
N VAL A 76 -12.25 16.01 -9.22
CA VAL A 76 -11.66 15.42 -8.02
C VAL A 76 -12.74 14.65 -7.31
N ALA A 77 -12.45 13.43 -6.87
CA ALA A 77 -13.29 12.71 -5.93
C ALA A 77 -12.54 12.51 -4.61
N SER A 78 -13.24 12.60 -3.48
CA SER A 78 -12.73 12.24 -2.17
C SER A 78 -13.31 10.91 -1.74
N PHE A 79 -12.53 10.13 -1.00
CA PHE A 79 -12.99 8.86 -0.46
C PHE A 79 -12.49 8.67 0.97
N GLY A 80 -13.20 7.82 1.69
CA GLY A 80 -12.81 7.29 2.99
C GLY A 80 -13.24 5.84 3.09
N LEU A 81 -12.39 5.00 3.66
CA LEU A 81 -12.66 3.58 3.80
C LEU A 81 -12.17 3.08 5.15
N ASN A 82 -12.99 2.27 5.78
CA ASN A 82 -12.63 1.50 6.96
C ASN A 82 -13.37 0.19 6.87
N ALA A 83 -12.65 -0.90 6.63
CA ALA A 83 -13.19 -2.24 6.58
C ALA A 83 -12.32 -3.16 7.41
N ARG A 84 -12.97 -4.04 8.15
CA ARG A 84 -12.36 -5.06 8.99
C ARG A 84 -13.10 -6.36 8.76
N ARG A 85 -12.34 -7.44 8.65
CA ARG A 85 -12.93 -8.75 8.81
C ARG A 85 -13.16 -9.05 10.30
N PRO A 86 -14.36 -9.47 10.72
CA PRO A 86 -14.61 -9.86 12.10
C PRO A 86 -13.75 -11.09 12.49
N ASP A 87 -13.33 -11.12 13.76
CA ASP A 87 -12.44 -12.16 14.27
C ASP A 87 -13.17 -13.52 14.33
N GLY A 88 -12.49 -14.60 13.94
CA GLY A 88 -13.02 -15.97 14.01
C GLY A 88 -13.98 -16.39 12.89
N PHE A 89 -14.16 -15.58 11.84
CA PHE A 89 -15.02 -15.92 10.71
C PHE A 89 -14.29 -16.79 9.67
N THR A 90 -14.78 -18.00 9.36
CA THR A 90 -14.25 -18.89 8.30
C THR A 90 -15.22 -19.04 7.15
N GLY A 91 -14.76 -18.73 5.92
CA GLY A 91 -15.53 -18.88 4.68
C GLY A 91 -16.57 -17.78 4.45
N GLY A 92 -16.58 -17.18 3.26
CA GLY A 92 -17.67 -16.31 2.79
C GLY A 92 -17.39 -14.80 2.79
N GLY A 93 -16.19 -14.36 3.17
CA GLY A 93 -15.72 -13.00 2.95
C GLY A 93 -16.50 -11.91 3.69
N ILE A 94 -17.31 -12.22 4.72
CA ILE A 94 -18.06 -11.21 5.47
C ILE A 94 -17.10 -10.22 6.11
N ALA A 95 -17.43 -8.94 6.01
CA ALA A 95 -16.69 -7.85 6.61
C ALA A 95 -17.63 -6.86 7.31
N SER A 96 -17.04 -5.96 8.08
CA SER A 96 -17.71 -4.84 8.73
C SER A 96 -16.94 -3.57 8.44
N GLY A 97 -17.65 -2.48 8.26
CA GLY A 97 -17.01 -1.23 7.88
C GLY A 97 -17.92 -0.32 7.09
N ARG A 98 -17.31 0.68 6.45
CA ARG A 98 -17.99 1.64 5.61
C ARG A 98 -17.08 2.16 4.52
N VAL A 99 -17.67 2.43 3.37
CA VAL A 99 -17.09 3.17 2.25
C VAL A 99 -17.83 4.48 2.13
N ASN A 100 -17.07 5.56 2.07
CA ASN A 100 -17.54 6.90 1.71
C ASN A 100 -16.83 7.34 0.43
N TYR A 101 -17.58 7.91 -0.52
CA TYR A 101 -17.05 8.44 -1.76
C TYR A 101 -17.91 9.63 -2.21
N ASP A 102 -17.25 10.72 -2.55
CA ASP A 102 -17.89 11.97 -2.99
C ASP A 102 -17.16 12.51 -4.21
N GLU A 103 -17.86 12.59 -5.32
CA GLU A 103 -17.38 13.24 -6.52
C GLU A 103 -17.66 14.74 -6.49
N HIS A 104 -16.62 15.56 -6.64
CA HIS A 104 -16.71 17.03 -6.58
C HIS A 104 -16.96 17.61 -7.98
N ALA A 105 -17.97 17.07 -8.67
CA ALA A 105 -18.41 17.54 -9.98
C ALA A 105 -19.59 18.51 -9.87
N ASN A 106 -19.69 19.45 -10.81
CA ASN A 106 -20.83 20.38 -10.91
C ASN A 106 -22.07 19.78 -11.60
N VAL A 107 -21.99 18.52 -12.07
CA VAL A 107 -23.07 17.80 -12.75
C VAL A 107 -23.13 16.36 -12.24
N ALA A 108 -24.34 15.81 -12.08
CA ALA A 108 -24.65 14.42 -11.68
C ALA A 108 -23.58 13.71 -10.82
N SER A 109 -23.18 14.33 -9.71
CA SER A 109 -22.12 13.82 -8.83
C SER A 109 -22.52 12.50 -8.18
N ARG A 110 -21.61 11.53 -8.17
CA ARG A 110 -21.81 10.28 -7.44
C ARG A 110 -21.45 10.47 -5.97
N HIS A 111 -22.37 10.03 -5.11
CA HIS A 111 -22.18 9.96 -3.67
C HIS A 111 -22.38 8.51 -3.21
N VAL A 112 -21.49 8.03 -2.35
CA VAL A 112 -21.58 6.74 -1.68
C VAL A 112 -21.31 6.92 -0.20
N ASN A 113 -22.17 6.32 0.62
CA ASN A 113 -22.00 6.13 2.05
C ASN A 113 -22.69 4.80 2.41
N ALA A 114 -21.93 3.72 2.29
CA ALA A 114 -22.45 2.35 2.32
C ALA A 114 -21.67 1.45 3.27
N PRO A 115 -22.34 0.58 4.06
CA PRO A 115 -21.66 -0.40 4.89
C PRO A 115 -20.96 -1.46 4.03
N VAL A 116 -19.74 -1.83 4.41
CA VAL A 116 -19.03 -2.95 3.76
C VAL A 116 -19.67 -4.24 4.23
N ALA A 117 -20.12 -5.06 3.29
CA ALA A 117 -20.72 -6.36 3.54
C ALA A 117 -19.73 -7.50 3.32
N LEU A 118 -18.91 -7.40 2.27
CA LEU A 118 -17.94 -8.42 1.91
C LEU A 118 -16.55 -7.82 1.65
N MET A 119 -15.50 -8.60 1.93
CA MET A 119 -14.12 -8.24 1.66
C MET A 119 -13.28 -9.48 1.35
N GLN A 120 -12.33 -9.29 0.44
CA GLN A 120 -11.20 -10.18 0.22
C GLN A 120 -9.92 -9.36 0.13
N ALA A 121 -8.80 -9.98 0.49
CA ALA A 121 -7.51 -9.30 0.49
C ALA A 121 -6.37 -10.22 0.09
N ALA A 122 -5.27 -9.61 -0.31
CA ALA A 122 -3.99 -10.22 -0.59
C ALA A 122 -2.93 -9.40 0.15
N MET A 123 -2.17 -10.05 1.03
CA MET A 123 -1.11 -9.37 1.78
C MET A 123 0.17 -9.33 0.96
N SER A 124 0.91 -8.24 1.05
CA SER A 124 2.24 -8.18 0.47
C SER A 124 3.17 -9.18 1.16
N GLY A 125 3.92 -9.97 0.38
CA GLY A 125 5.03 -10.78 0.89
C GLY A 125 6.24 -9.95 1.33
N SER A 126 6.25 -8.67 0.98
CA SER A 126 7.23 -7.66 1.37
C SER A 126 6.48 -6.42 1.84
N PRO A 127 5.91 -6.43 3.06
CA PRO A 127 5.20 -5.27 3.60
C PRO A 127 6.15 -4.07 3.71
N THR A 128 5.59 -2.87 3.65
CA THR A 128 6.35 -1.64 3.84
C THR A 128 6.85 -1.53 5.31
N PRO A 129 7.81 -0.64 5.61
CA PRO A 129 8.33 -0.48 6.97
C PRO A 129 7.30 -0.24 8.08
N ASN A 130 6.12 0.30 7.78
CA ASN A 130 5.04 0.49 8.76
C ASN A 130 4.23 -0.82 9.03
N GLY A 131 4.55 -1.93 8.34
CA GLY A 131 3.87 -3.21 8.44
C GLY A 131 2.57 -3.33 7.63
N THR A 132 2.38 -2.46 6.64
CA THR A 132 1.21 -2.49 5.73
C THR A 132 1.65 -2.90 4.31
N GLY A 133 0.68 -3.18 3.44
CA GLY A 133 0.93 -3.48 2.04
C GLY A 133 0.06 -4.60 1.48
N GLY A 134 -0.17 -4.54 0.17
CA GLY A 134 -0.95 -5.52 -0.57
C GLY A 134 -2.18 -4.91 -1.22
N SER A 135 -3.20 -5.71 -1.47
CA SER A 135 -4.42 -5.26 -2.13
C SER A 135 -5.67 -5.83 -1.48
N ALA A 136 -6.80 -5.13 -1.66
CA ALA A 136 -8.08 -5.60 -1.17
C ALA A 136 -9.21 -5.20 -2.12
N ALA A 137 -10.23 -6.04 -2.17
CA ALA A 137 -11.52 -5.73 -2.79
C ALA A 137 -12.61 -5.82 -1.72
N MET A 138 -13.43 -4.79 -1.64
CA MET A 138 -14.52 -4.66 -0.68
C MET A 138 -15.82 -4.43 -1.45
N SER A 139 -16.88 -5.16 -1.09
CA SER A 139 -18.22 -4.92 -1.61
C SER A 139 -19.07 -4.27 -0.52
N ALA A 140 -19.58 -3.08 -0.80
CA ALA A 140 -20.48 -2.37 0.09
C ALA A 140 -21.92 -2.44 -0.42
N ASP A 141 -22.84 -2.58 0.53
CA ASP A 141 -24.27 -2.78 0.28
C ASP A 141 -24.98 -1.43 0.15
N CYS A 142 -25.65 -1.20 -0.98
CA CYS A 142 -26.38 0.03 -1.24
C CYS A 142 -27.85 -0.06 -0.82
N THR A 143 -28.27 -1.13 -0.14
CA THR A 143 -29.62 -1.19 0.43
C THR A 143 -29.81 -0.14 1.53
N PRO A 144 -30.95 0.56 1.58
CA PRO A 144 -31.23 1.55 2.61
C PRO A 144 -31.00 0.97 4.02
N PRO A 145 -30.32 1.70 4.93
CA PRO A 145 -30.13 3.15 4.93
C PRO A 145 -28.83 3.64 4.26
N ALA A 146 -28.18 2.83 3.43
CA ALA A 146 -27.03 3.27 2.65
C ALA A 146 -27.41 4.35 1.63
N GLU A 147 -26.47 5.22 1.31
CA GLU A 147 -26.61 6.24 0.27
C GLU A 147 -25.71 5.82 -0.89
N CYS A 148 -26.30 5.58 -2.07
CA CYS A 148 -25.58 5.26 -3.29
C CYS A 148 -26.29 5.92 -4.47
N PRO A 149 -25.64 6.07 -5.65
CA PRO A 149 -26.33 6.58 -6.81
C PRO A 149 -27.47 5.64 -7.22
N SER A 150 -28.57 6.21 -7.68
CA SER A 150 -29.78 5.45 -8.03
C SER A 150 -29.51 4.42 -9.13
N GLY A 151 -30.10 3.23 -9.00
CA GLY A 151 -29.93 2.14 -9.97
C GLY A 151 -28.79 1.18 -9.66
N PHE A 152 -28.01 1.44 -8.60
CA PHE A 152 -26.99 0.53 -8.09
C PHE A 152 -27.40 -0.11 -6.76
N ASN A 153 -27.15 -1.41 -6.64
CA ASN A 153 -27.49 -2.22 -5.46
C ASN A 153 -26.24 -2.56 -4.62
N SER A 154 -25.04 -2.37 -5.17
CA SER A 154 -23.79 -2.43 -4.42
C SER A 154 -22.70 -1.60 -5.10
N VAL A 155 -21.63 -1.34 -4.36
CA VAL A 155 -20.37 -0.86 -4.93
C VAL A 155 -19.24 -1.81 -4.61
N ILE A 156 -18.29 -1.95 -5.53
CA ILE A 156 -17.03 -2.66 -5.29
C ILE A 156 -15.91 -1.62 -5.25
N VAL A 157 -15.14 -1.64 -4.18
CA VAL A 157 -13.92 -0.83 -4.03
C VAL A 157 -12.72 -1.74 -4.11
N TYR A 158 -11.77 -1.40 -4.98
CA TYR A 158 -10.46 -2.02 -5.05
C TYR A 158 -9.40 -1.04 -4.56
N VAL A 159 -8.48 -1.54 -3.74
CA VAL A 159 -7.35 -0.75 -3.25
C VAL A 159 -6.03 -1.48 -3.34
N GLU A 160 -4.96 -0.70 -3.48
CA GLU A 160 -3.58 -1.15 -3.29
C GLU A 160 -2.87 -0.23 -2.32
N ASP A 161 -2.14 -0.84 -1.40
CA ASP A 161 -1.21 -0.19 -0.47
C ASP A 161 0.20 -0.52 -0.95
N ASN A 162 0.80 0.45 -1.62
CA ASN A 162 2.05 0.30 -2.35
C ASN A 162 3.21 1.07 -1.68
N ALA A 163 2.91 2.01 -0.78
CA ALA A 163 3.92 2.78 -0.07
C ALA A 163 3.43 3.31 1.28
N ASP A 164 4.35 3.53 2.23
CA ASP A 164 4.05 4.15 3.52
C ASP A 164 3.39 5.55 3.37
N SER A 165 3.76 6.27 2.31
CA SER A 165 3.11 7.49 1.87
C SER A 165 2.26 7.19 0.64
N GLY A 166 0.93 7.14 0.81
CA GLY A 166 0.06 6.63 -0.24
C GLY A 166 -0.16 7.53 -1.45
N ALA A 167 0.01 8.84 -1.32
CA ALA A 167 -0.13 9.76 -2.45
C ALA A 167 0.83 9.38 -3.58
N THR A 168 0.32 9.28 -4.81
CA THR A 168 1.02 8.86 -6.04
C THR A 168 1.51 7.40 -6.09
N PHE A 169 1.24 6.59 -5.05
CA PHE A 169 1.66 5.19 -5.00
C PHE A 169 0.48 4.24 -4.79
N ASP A 170 -0.34 4.52 -3.79
CA ASP A 170 -1.52 3.73 -3.48
C ASP A 170 -2.58 3.92 -4.56
N VAL A 171 -3.45 2.92 -4.69
CA VAL A 171 -4.51 2.90 -5.70
C VAL A 171 -5.85 2.81 -5.00
N PHE A 172 -6.81 3.63 -5.46
CA PHE A 172 -8.21 3.51 -5.11
C PHE A 172 -9.03 3.46 -6.39
N LYS A 173 -9.89 2.46 -6.50
CA LYS A 173 -10.83 2.34 -7.60
C LYS A 173 -12.20 1.92 -7.09
N ILE A 174 -13.26 2.52 -7.63
CA ILE A 174 -14.63 2.19 -7.28
C ILE A 174 -15.43 1.78 -8.53
N PHE A 175 -16.30 0.79 -8.35
CA PHE A 175 -17.19 0.25 -9.35
C PHE A 175 -18.62 0.27 -8.81
N PHE A 176 -19.58 0.60 -9.65
CA PHE A 176 -20.99 0.71 -9.28
C PHE A 176 -21.76 -0.43 -9.93
N CYS A 177 -22.43 -1.26 -9.13
CA CYS A 177 -22.97 -2.54 -9.56
C CYS A 177 -24.50 -2.58 -9.42
N THR A 178 -25.18 -3.16 -10.40
CA THR A 178 -26.65 -3.30 -10.39
C THR A 178 -27.12 -4.57 -9.66
N PHE A 179 -26.20 -5.46 -9.28
CA PHE A 179 -26.48 -6.59 -8.39
C PHE A 179 -26.16 -6.26 -6.93
N GLY A 180 -26.72 -7.04 -6.01
CA GLY A 180 -26.38 -6.97 -4.59
C GLY A 180 -24.91 -7.36 -4.32
N PRO A 181 -24.43 -7.19 -3.07
CA PRO A 181 -23.03 -7.39 -2.73
C PRO A 181 -22.47 -8.75 -3.14
N PHE A 182 -21.30 -8.73 -3.79
CA PHE A 182 -20.56 -9.94 -4.16
C PHE A 182 -19.07 -9.65 -4.21
N LEU A 183 -18.25 -10.70 -4.11
CA LEU A 183 -16.81 -10.58 -4.30
C LEU A 183 -16.41 -11.00 -5.72
N PRO A 184 -15.58 -10.19 -6.41
CA PRO A 184 -15.04 -10.59 -7.69
C PRO A 184 -14.05 -11.75 -7.51
N GLY A 185 -13.73 -12.48 -8.58
CA GLY A 185 -12.84 -13.63 -8.50
C GLY A 185 -11.41 -13.29 -8.01
N PRO A 186 -10.60 -14.31 -7.67
CA PRO A 186 -9.27 -14.13 -7.06
C PRO A 186 -8.24 -13.43 -7.95
N THR A 187 -8.52 -13.35 -9.26
CA THR A 187 -7.68 -12.69 -10.28
C THR A 187 -8.07 -11.23 -10.54
N PHE A 188 -9.07 -10.71 -9.81
CA PHE A 188 -9.47 -9.32 -9.92
C PHE A 188 -8.31 -8.38 -9.53
N ASN A 189 -8.14 -7.28 -10.24
CA ASN A 189 -7.05 -6.31 -10.00
C ASN A 189 -7.52 -4.86 -10.16
N GLY A 190 -8.85 -4.65 -10.09
CA GLY A 190 -9.47 -3.35 -10.31
C GLY A 190 -9.25 -2.74 -11.70
N SER A 191 -8.80 -3.47 -12.72
CA SER A 191 -8.62 -2.89 -14.06
C SER A 191 -9.85 -3.01 -14.94
N THR A 192 -10.59 -4.12 -14.83
CA THR A 192 -11.80 -4.39 -15.61
C THR A 192 -12.99 -4.49 -14.68
N ALA A 193 -14.08 -3.80 -15.01
CA ALA A 193 -15.32 -3.89 -14.25
C ALA A 193 -15.86 -5.33 -14.25
N PRO A 194 -16.27 -5.86 -13.08
CA PRO A 194 -17.01 -7.12 -13.03
C PRO A 194 -18.33 -7.03 -13.81
N ALA A 195 -18.90 -8.18 -14.16
CA ALA A 195 -20.18 -8.21 -14.87
C ALA A 195 -21.26 -7.45 -14.09
N SER A 196 -22.03 -6.62 -14.81
CA SER A 196 -23.09 -5.76 -14.24
C SER A 196 -22.59 -4.63 -13.33
N CYS A 197 -21.31 -4.31 -13.42
CA CYS A 197 -20.73 -3.13 -12.80
C CYS A 197 -20.23 -2.14 -13.87
N ILE A 198 -20.23 -0.86 -13.51
CA ILE A 198 -19.68 0.24 -14.31
C ILE A 198 -18.49 0.83 -13.54
N GLY A 199 -17.42 1.17 -14.26
CA GLY A 199 -16.18 1.71 -13.70
C GLY A 199 -14.94 1.14 -14.39
N PRO A 200 -13.74 1.28 -13.80
CA PRO A 200 -13.49 1.94 -12.51
C PRO A 200 -13.57 3.47 -12.61
N GLU A 201 -14.01 4.09 -11.52
CA GLU A 201 -13.61 5.47 -11.20
C GLU A 201 -12.44 5.46 -10.23
N GLY A 202 -11.60 6.49 -10.32
CA GLY A 202 -10.37 6.58 -9.54
C GLY A 202 -9.19 5.84 -10.15
N ASN A 203 -8.02 6.04 -9.56
CA ASN A 203 -6.78 5.39 -9.92
C ASN A 203 -5.78 5.59 -8.76
N THR A 204 -4.50 5.78 -9.08
CA THR A 204 -3.49 6.22 -8.11
C THR A 204 -3.94 7.47 -7.34
N LEU A 205 -3.68 7.48 -6.04
CA LEU A 205 -4.09 8.57 -5.16
C LEU A 205 -3.41 9.89 -5.56
N ARG A 206 -4.18 10.97 -5.54
CA ARG A 206 -3.64 12.34 -5.60
C ARG A 206 -3.17 12.80 -4.22
N THR A 207 -3.93 12.47 -3.17
CA THR A 207 -3.59 12.77 -1.77
C THR A 207 -4.07 11.65 -0.87
N GLY A 208 -3.54 11.61 0.36
CA GLY A 208 -3.98 10.67 1.40
C GLY A 208 -3.15 9.39 1.42
N ASN A 209 -3.70 8.35 2.06
CA ASN A 209 -3.06 7.05 2.17
C ASN A 209 -4.09 5.92 2.35
N ILE A 210 -3.64 4.71 2.01
CA ILE A 210 -4.34 3.46 2.27
C ILE A 210 -3.40 2.57 3.09
N GLN A 211 -3.99 1.78 3.97
CA GLN A 211 -3.31 0.79 4.77
C GLN A 211 -4.05 -0.53 4.65
N VAL A 212 -3.38 -1.53 4.10
CA VAL A 212 -3.82 -2.93 4.10
C VAL A 212 -2.92 -3.67 5.07
N ARG A 213 -3.49 -4.21 6.16
CA ARG A 213 -2.71 -4.97 7.15
C ARG A 213 -3.48 -6.17 7.67
N GLN A 214 -2.77 -7.15 8.19
CA GLN A 214 -3.39 -8.27 8.90
C GLN A 214 -3.91 -7.84 10.28
N THR A 215 -5.04 -8.40 10.70
CA THR A 215 -5.45 -8.33 12.11
C THR A 215 -4.54 -9.25 12.91
N ILE A 216 -3.95 -8.75 14.01
CA ILE A 216 -3.25 -9.59 14.97
C ILE A 216 -4.30 -10.33 15.81
N THR A 217 -4.85 -11.41 15.28
CA THR A 217 -5.57 -12.39 16.10
C THR A 217 -4.53 -13.24 16.82
N GLY A 218 -4.62 -13.29 18.15
CA GLY A 218 -3.60 -13.90 19.02
C GLY A 218 -3.18 -15.31 18.61
N SER A 219 -1.90 -15.59 18.86
CA SER A 219 -1.12 -16.81 18.58
C SER A 219 -0.48 -16.82 17.20
N SER A 220 0.84 -16.59 17.17
CA SER A 220 1.75 -16.63 16.00
C SER A 220 1.63 -15.49 14.97
N ALA A 221 1.73 -14.24 15.43
CA ALA A 221 2.23 -13.15 14.58
C ALA A 221 3.76 -13.14 14.65
N SER A 222 4.44 -13.67 13.64
CA SER A 222 5.83 -13.32 13.36
C SER A 222 5.83 -11.91 12.75
N VAL A 223 5.66 -10.90 13.62
CA VAL A 223 5.97 -9.51 13.26
C VAL A 223 7.48 -9.45 13.08
N PRO A 224 8.02 -9.08 11.90
CA PRO A 224 9.40 -8.65 11.82
C PRO A 224 9.50 -7.38 12.66
N THR A 225 9.96 -7.54 13.89
CA THR A 225 10.21 -6.40 14.77
C THR A 225 11.30 -5.59 14.10
N ALA A 226 10.95 -4.45 13.52
CA ALA A 226 11.93 -3.47 13.08
C ALA A 226 12.86 -3.18 14.27
N ALA A 227 14.16 -3.44 14.08
CA ALA A 227 15.15 -3.30 15.13
C ALA A 227 15.07 -1.88 15.72
N ARG A 228 14.63 -1.80 16.97
CA ARG A 228 14.58 -0.56 17.74
C ARG A 228 16.02 -0.05 17.87
N ALA A 229 16.33 1.10 17.25
CA ALA A 229 17.63 1.73 17.41
C ALA A 229 17.91 1.96 18.92
N PRO A 230 19.08 1.59 19.46
CA PRO A 230 19.36 1.77 20.87
C PRO A 230 19.39 3.27 21.18
N LEU A 231 18.51 3.67 22.10
CA LEU A 231 18.49 5.00 22.69
C LEU A 231 19.85 5.22 23.40
N ARG A 232 20.76 5.95 22.76
CA ARG A 232 21.91 6.53 23.47
C ARG A 232 21.37 7.68 24.33
N LEU A 233 21.27 7.43 25.63
CA LEU A 233 21.10 8.51 26.61
C LEU A 233 22.42 9.30 26.71
N PRO A 234 22.34 10.63 26.90
CA PRO A 234 23.49 11.51 27.04
C PRO A 234 24.30 11.26 28.31
#